data_AF-A0A661W0T5-F1
#
_entry.id   AF-A0A661W0T5-F1
#
_cell.length_a   1.000
_cell.length_b   1.000
_cell.length_c   1.000
_cell.angle_alpha   90.00
_cell.angle_beta   90.00
_cell.angle_gamma   90.00
#
_symmetry.space_group_name_H-M   'P 1'
#
loop_
_entity.id
_entity.type
_entity.pdbx_description
1 polymer ?
#
loop_
_entity_poly.entity_id
_entity_poly.type
_entity_poly.pdbx_seq_one_letter_code
_entity_poly.pdbx_strand_id
1 'polypeptide(L)' 'MKRIQLRRKIVECKQEANKAKCTCTYPCSRRGLCCECVAYHRSRGELPGCYFSPEAERTYDRSIAYFVRLHHK' A
#
# COMPACT_ATOMS: atom_id res chain seq x y z
N MET A 1 0.92 15.96 -39.22
CA MET A 1 1.49 14.93 -38.31
C MET A 1 1.96 15.61 -37.01
N LYS A 2 1.06 15.84 -36.03
CA LYS A 2 1.46 16.36 -34.72
C LYS A 2 1.85 15.18 -33.85
N ARG A 3 3.15 14.93 -33.67
CA ARG A 3 3.66 14.01 -32.66
C ARG A 3 3.22 14.55 -31.30
N ILE A 4 2.16 13.96 -30.74
CA ILE A 4 1.74 14.22 -29.36
C ILE A 4 2.86 13.67 -28.48
N GLN A 5 3.77 14.54 -28.05
CA GLN A 5 4.68 14.22 -26.96
C GLN A 5 3.81 14.06 -25.70
N LEU A 6 3.39 12.83 -25.42
CA LEU A 6 2.90 12.44 -24.10
C LEU A 6 4.04 12.70 -23.11
N ARG A 7 4.08 13.92 -22.55
CA ARG A 7 4.93 14.27 -21.43
C ARG A 7 4.50 13.40 -20.25
N ARG A 8 5.13 12.24 -20.12
CA ARG A 8 4.98 11.37 -18.94
C ARG A 8 5.57 12.16 -17.77
N LYS A 9 4.70 12.83 -17.02
CA LYS A 9 5.09 13.55 -15.80
C LYS A 9 5.58 12.50 -14.81
N ILE A 10 6.89 12.39 -14.66
CA ILE A 10 7.49 11.55 -13.62
C ILE A 10 7.15 12.23 -12.30
N VAL A 11 6.32 11.57 -11.48
CA VAL A 11 6.04 12.01 -10.12
C VAL A 11 7.12 11.43 -9.22
N GLU A 12 7.81 12.29 -8.49
CA GLU A 12 8.83 11.89 -7.54
C GLU A 12 8.20 11.13 -6.36
N CYS A 13 8.82 10.01 -5.96
CA CYS A 13 8.40 9.21 -4.82
C CYS A 13 8.82 9.87 -3.50
N LYS A 14 7.87 10.09 -2.58
CA LYS A 14 8.12 10.63 -1.23
C LYS A 14 8.40 9.52 -0.22
N GLN A 15 9.33 8.62 -0.53
CA GLN A 15 9.54 7.37 0.23
C GLN A 15 9.78 7.61 1.73
N GLU A 16 10.66 8.53 2.11
CA GLU A 16 10.97 8.78 3.52
C GLU A 16 9.76 9.32 4.29
N ALA A 17 9.01 10.25 3.70
CA ALA A 17 7.77 10.74 4.30
C ALA A 17 6.70 9.63 4.42
N ASN A 18 6.66 8.70 3.46
CA ASN A 18 5.75 7.56 3.50
C ASN A 18 6.17 6.54 4.56
N LYS A 19 7.48 6.32 4.80
CA LYS A 19 7.98 5.43 5.87
C LYS A 19 7.46 5.85 7.23
N ALA A 20 7.44 7.15 7.52
CA ALA A 20 6.93 7.70 8.78
C ALA A 20 5.43 7.42 9.03
N LYS A 21 4.65 7.18 7.97
CA LYS A 21 3.21 6.90 8.05
C LYS A 21 2.87 5.41 7.85
N CYS A 22 3.86 4.58 7.59
CA CYS A 22 3.63 3.17 7.31
C CYS A 22 3.39 2.41 8.62
N THR A 23 2.20 1.82 8.77
CA THR A 23 1.82 1.03 9.95
C THR A 23 2.16 -0.46 9.82
N CYS A 24 2.71 -0.89 8.67
CA CYS A 24 3.07 -2.29 8.44
C CYS A 24 4.01 -2.79 9.54
N THR A 25 3.56 -3.77 10.31
CA THR A 25 4.30 -4.34 11.45
C THR A 25 5.35 -5.37 11.03
N TYR A 26 5.31 -5.84 9.79
CA TYR A 26 6.27 -6.79 9.23
C TYR A 26 7.56 -6.08 8.77
N PRO A 27 8.77 -6.64 9.00
CA PRO A 27 10.01 -6.11 8.46
C PRO A 27 10.04 -6.31 6.94
N CYS A 28 9.47 -5.36 6.20
CA CYS A 28 9.31 -5.43 4.75
C CYS A 28 10.32 -4.53 4.02
N SER A 29 10.86 -5.03 2.91
CA SER A 29 11.75 -4.24 2.03
C SER A 29 11.05 -3.11 1.27
N ARG A 30 9.70 -3.15 1.21
CA ARG A 30 8.86 -2.20 0.47
C ARG A 30 8.37 -1.02 1.33
N ARG A 31 8.89 -0.85 2.54
CA ARG A 31 8.42 0.19 3.47
C ARG A 31 8.63 1.58 2.87
N GLY A 32 7.54 2.34 2.76
CA GLY A 32 7.50 3.66 2.13
C GLY A 32 7.38 3.66 0.59
N LEU A 33 7.53 2.50 -0.07
CA LEU A 33 7.33 2.31 -1.50
C LEU A 33 5.88 1.87 -1.77
N CYS A 34 4.94 2.80 -1.60
CA CYS A 34 3.51 2.47 -1.59
C CYS A 34 3.02 1.80 -2.89
N CYS A 35 3.54 2.20 -4.04
CA CYS A 35 3.20 1.57 -5.32
C CYS A 35 3.58 0.08 -5.36
N GLU A 36 4.78 -0.26 -4.90
CA GLU A 36 5.26 -1.64 -4.80
C GLU A 36 4.52 -2.43 -3.72
N CYS A 37 4.22 -1.79 -2.59
CA CYS A 37 3.45 -2.38 -1.50
C CYS A 37 2.03 -2.78 -1.96
N VAL A 38 1.34 -1.88 -2.65
CA VAL A 38 0.01 -2.14 -3.23
C VAL A 38 0.09 -3.25 -4.28
N ALA A 39 1.05 -3.21 -5.19
CA ALA A 39 1.20 -4.25 -6.22
C ALA A 39 1.44 -5.63 -5.59
N TYR A 40 2.29 -5.70 -4.56
CA TYR A 40 2.62 -6.92 -3.84
C TYR A 40 1.42 -7.54 -3.10
N HIS A 41 0.68 -6.74 -2.33
CA HIS A 41 -0.47 -7.28 -1.61
C HIS A 41 -1.64 -7.59 -2.55
N ARG A 42 -1.85 -6.77 -3.59
CA ARG A 42 -2.88 -7.02 -4.61
C ARG A 42 -2.68 -8.37 -5.30
N SER A 43 -1.45 -8.75 -5.65
CA SER A 43 -1.19 -10.05 -6.29
C SER A 43 -1.46 -11.24 -5.37
N ARG A 44 -1.60 -11.01 -4.07
CA ARG A 44 -1.92 -12.00 -3.03
C ARG A 44 -3.38 -11.97 -2.58
N GLY A 45 -4.22 -11.10 -3.17
CA GLY A 45 -5.60 -10.90 -2.69
C GLY A 45 -5.68 -10.21 -1.33
N GLU A 46 -4.64 -9.44 -0.97
CA GLU A 46 -4.49 -8.76 0.31
C GLU A 46 -4.52 -7.23 0.13
N LEU A 47 -4.71 -6.50 1.24
CA LEU A 47 -4.49 -5.06 1.33
C LEU A 47 -3.18 -4.74 2.07
N PRO A 48 -2.51 -3.62 1.77
CA PRO A 48 -1.38 -3.14 2.58
C PRO A 48 -1.74 -2.95 4.05
N GLY A 49 -0.78 -3.14 4.95
CA GLY A 49 -0.96 -2.93 6.38
C GLY A 49 -1.45 -1.54 6.78
N CYS A 50 -1.18 -0.53 5.94
CA CYS A 50 -1.66 0.85 6.13
C CYS A 50 -3.20 1.01 6.06
N TYR A 51 -3.94 -0.02 5.64
CA TYR A 51 -5.41 -0.01 5.63
C TYR A 51 -6.01 -0.49 6.96
N PHE A 52 -5.20 -1.05 7.85
CA PHE A 52 -5.65 -1.66 9.10
C PHE A 52 -5.24 -0.79 10.29
N SER A 53 -6.03 -0.84 11.38
CA SER A 53 -5.60 -0.25 12.65
C SER A 53 -4.34 -0.96 13.16
N PRO A 54 -3.54 -0.35 14.05
CA PRO A 54 -2.37 -1.01 14.62
C PRO A 54 -2.70 -2.35 15.29
N GLU A 55 -3.89 -2.50 15.87
CA GLU A 55 -4.36 -3.74 16.50
C GLU A 55 -4.69 -4.80 15.45
N ALA A 56 -5.44 -4.42 14.41
CA ALA A 56 -5.80 -5.30 13.31
C ALA A 56 -4.57 -5.76 12.51
N GLU A 57 -3.63 -4.85 12.19
CA GLU A 57 -2.41 -5.18 11.44
C GLU A 57 -1.46 -6.12 12.20
N ARG A 58 -1.53 -6.16 13.55
CA ARG A 58 -0.77 -7.12 14.36
C ARG A 58 -1.29 -8.55 14.25
N THR A 59 -2.50 -8.77 13.73
CA THR A 59 -3.05 -10.11 13.47
C THR A 59 -2.48 -10.72 12.19
N TYR A 60 -1.86 -9.91 11.33
CA TYR A 60 -1.35 -10.28 10.02
C TYR A 60 -2.38 -10.82 9.01
N ASP A 61 -3.67 -10.89 9.36
CA ASP A 61 -4.74 -11.15 8.41
C ASP A 61 -4.94 -9.89 7.55
N ARG A 62 -4.30 -9.88 6.38
CA ARG A 62 -4.41 -8.78 5.41
C ARG A 62 -5.44 -9.06 4.33
N SER A 63 -6.30 -10.06 4.52
CA SER A 63 -7.31 -10.42 3.53
C SER A 63 -8.33 -9.29 3.36
N ILE A 64 -8.83 -9.13 2.13
CA ILE A 64 -9.94 -8.20 1.86
C ILE A 64 -11.16 -8.57 2.70
N ALA A 65 -11.41 -9.85 2.94
CA ALA A 65 -12.51 -10.32 3.78
C ALA A 65 -12.39 -9.84 5.23
N TYR A 66 -11.19 -9.86 5.83
CA TYR A 66 -10.97 -9.30 7.15
C TYR A 66 -11.19 -7.80 7.17
N PHE A 67 -10.65 -7.07 6.20
CA PHE A 67 -10.89 -5.64 6.07
C PHE A 67 -12.39 -5.30 5.99
N VAL A 68 -13.16 -6.03 5.17
CA VAL A 68 -14.61 -5.84 5.08
C VAL A 68 -15.29 -6.12 6.42
N ARG A 69 -14.94 -7.21 7.12
CA ARG A 69 -15.50 -7.52 8.46
C ARG A 69 -15.25 -6.42 9.50
N LEU A 70 -14.11 -5.74 9.45
CA LEU A 70 -13.79 -4.64 10.37
C LEU A 70 -14.63 -3.38 10.14
N HIS A 71 -15.18 -3.20 8.94
CA HIS A 71 -15.83 -1.96 8.53
C HIS A 71 -17.29 -2.10 8.09
N HIS A 72 -17.77 -3.33 7.89
CA HIS A 72 -19.16 -3.63 7.57
C HIS A 72 -20.01 -3.50 8.84
N LYS A 73 -21.00 -2.62 8.81
CA LYS A 73 -22.03 -2.49 9.86
C LYS A 73 -23.20 -3.40 9.59
#